data_AF-A0A0X1T542-F1
#
_entry.id   AF-A0A0X1T542-F1
#
_cell.length_a   1.000
_cell.length_b   1.000
_cell.length_c   1.000
_cell.angle_alpha   90.00
_cell.angle_beta   90.00
_cell.angle_gamma   90.00
#
_symmetry.space_group_name_H-M   'P 1'
#
loop_
_entity.id
_entity.type
_entity.pdbx_description
1 polymer ?
#
loop_
_entity_poly.entity_id
_entity_poly.type
_entity_poly.pdbx_seq_one_letter_code
_entity_poly.pdbx_strand_id
1 'polypeptide(L)'
;MIDFTADIKSMYSAANIFLGDNISMYTDELYTTHQVEIKKYSLPNNKVRFAYVVDGTITIATLPNGTIFSIGCNSHYQGFYRGILSTGMSFSKIQKLTKRQRILNGTIIIDDDFGFFYVLPAPYDEIADSIVDIPQKLILDEAYISDLSFLE
;
A
#
# COMPACT_ATOMS: atom_id res chain seq x y z
N MET A 1 17.54 -2.27 7.65
CA MET A 1 17.86 -1.79 6.31
C MET A 1 16.60 -1.86 5.48
N ILE A 2 16.10 -0.69 5.11
CA ILE A 2 14.99 -0.50 4.20
C ILE A 2 15.40 -1.04 2.83
N ASP A 3 14.60 -1.95 2.28
CA ASP A 3 14.94 -2.70 1.07
C ASP A 3 13.80 -2.69 0.06
N PHE A 4 13.91 -1.87 -0.99
CA PHE A 4 12.87 -1.76 -2.01
C PHE A 4 12.69 -2.98 -2.92
N THR A 5 13.47 -4.05 -2.68
CA THR A 5 13.34 -5.34 -3.37
C THR A 5 12.71 -6.44 -2.50
N ALA A 6 12.52 -6.18 -1.20
CA ALA A 6 11.99 -7.18 -0.28
C ALA A 6 10.54 -7.57 -0.62
N ASP A 7 10.19 -8.83 -0.45
CA ASP A 7 8.82 -9.27 -0.70
C ASP A 7 7.81 -8.60 0.24
N ILE A 8 6.62 -8.37 -0.30
CA ILE A 8 5.48 -7.83 0.42
C ILE A 8 4.81 -8.97 1.19
N LYS A 9 4.64 -8.78 2.49
CA LYS A 9 3.97 -9.72 3.40
C LYS A 9 2.70 -9.09 3.93
N SER A 10 1.56 -9.66 3.53
CA SER A 10 0.23 -9.20 3.94
C SER A 10 0.12 -9.06 5.47
N MET A 11 -0.53 -7.98 5.92
CA MET A 11 -0.71 -7.60 7.33
C MET A 11 0.58 -7.51 8.15
N TYR A 12 1.75 -7.47 7.51
CA TYR A 12 3.00 -7.65 8.23
C TYR A 12 4.09 -6.66 7.82
N SER A 13 4.55 -6.68 6.57
CA SER A 13 5.70 -5.85 6.18
C SER A 13 5.82 -5.62 4.69
N ALA A 14 6.50 -4.52 4.35
CA ALA A 14 7.10 -4.25 3.05
C ALA A 14 8.39 -3.45 3.27
N ALA A 15 9.36 -3.60 2.38
CA ALA A 15 10.67 -2.96 2.47
C ALA A 15 11.46 -3.22 3.76
N ASN A 16 11.24 -4.35 4.44
CA ASN A 16 11.72 -4.63 5.81
C ASN A 16 11.24 -3.60 6.86
N ILE A 17 10.13 -2.93 6.58
CA ILE A 17 9.39 -2.08 7.53
C ILE A 17 8.17 -2.88 7.99
N PHE A 18 7.95 -2.94 9.29
CA PHE A 18 6.91 -3.78 9.88
C PHE A 18 5.73 -2.95 10.39
N LEU A 19 4.52 -3.47 10.18
CA LEU A 19 3.32 -2.92 10.82
C LEU A 19 3.42 -3.11 12.34
N GLY A 20 2.96 -2.10 13.09
CA GLY A 20 3.00 -2.08 14.55
C GLY A 20 4.29 -1.53 15.14
N ASP A 21 5.40 -1.54 14.39
CA ASP A 21 6.65 -0.91 14.84
C ASP A 21 6.50 0.60 15.02
N ASN A 22 7.43 1.18 15.77
CA ASN A 22 7.56 2.63 15.83
C ASN A 22 8.48 3.13 14.71
N ILE A 23 8.10 4.23 14.05
CA ILE A 23 8.93 4.88 13.04
C ILE A 23 10.33 5.27 13.55
N SER A 24 10.48 5.51 14.85
CA SER A 24 11.78 5.79 15.48
C SER A 24 12.82 4.67 15.29
N MET A 25 12.39 3.44 15.04
CA MET A 25 13.30 2.32 14.75
C MET A 25 14.01 2.47 13.39
N TYR A 26 13.49 3.34 12.53
CA TYR A 26 13.97 3.55 11.16
C TYR A 26 14.57 4.94 10.95
N THR A 27 14.53 5.85 11.93
CA THR A 27 14.87 7.26 11.74
C THR A 27 16.31 7.48 11.29
N ASP A 28 17.25 6.73 11.85
CA ASP A 28 18.67 6.88 11.49
C ASP A 28 18.86 6.62 10.00
N GLU A 29 18.33 5.50 9.51
CA GLU A 29 18.39 5.15 8.09
C GLU A 29 17.59 6.15 7.23
N LEU A 30 16.33 6.42 7.60
CA LEU A 30 15.46 7.36 6.88
C LEU A 30 16.11 8.72 6.64
N TYR A 31 16.82 9.29 7.62
CA TYR A 31 17.39 10.63 7.52
C TYR A 31 18.85 10.66 7.05
N THR A 32 19.54 9.52 7.00
CA THR A 32 20.95 9.47 6.55
C THR A 32 21.12 8.92 5.14
N THR A 33 20.24 8.00 4.71
CA THR A 33 20.39 7.30 3.42
C THR A 33 19.30 7.62 2.41
N HIS A 34 18.17 8.19 2.83
CA HIS A 34 17.02 8.40 1.97
C HIS A 34 16.56 9.87 1.91
N GLN A 35 15.89 10.22 0.82
CA GLN A 35 15.11 11.44 0.71
C GLN A 35 13.71 11.19 1.31
N VAL A 36 13.34 11.96 2.33
CA VAL A 36 12.06 11.78 3.03
C VAL A 36 11.21 13.05 2.94
N GLU A 37 10.01 12.91 2.40
CA GLU A 37 8.96 13.92 2.48
C GLU A 37 7.97 13.53 3.59
N ILE A 38 7.69 14.45 4.52
CA ILE A 38 6.75 14.22 5.62
C ILE A 38 5.47 15.01 5.38
N LYS A 39 4.34 14.31 5.33
CA LYS A 39 3.01 14.90 5.18
C LYS A 39 2.20 14.68 6.44
N LYS A 40 1.52 15.74 6.89
CA LYS A 40 0.58 15.69 8.01
C LYS A 40 -0.83 15.81 7.47
N TYR A 41 -1.70 14.88 7.86
CA TYR A 41 -3.10 14.85 7.46
C TYR A 41 -4.01 14.94 8.68
N SER A 42 -5.10 15.69 8.52
CA SER A 42 -6.20 15.72 9.48
C SER A 42 -7.38 14.98 8.84
N LEU A 43 -7.84 13.93 9.51
CA LEU A 43 -9.06 13.23 9.11
C LEU A 43 -10.30 14.07 9.46
N PRO A 44 -11.48 13.81 8.86
CA PRO A 44 -12.71 14.53 9.16
C PRO A 44 -13.12 14.52 10.65
N ASN A 45 -12.67 13.51 11.40
CA ASN A 45 -12.87 13.40 12.86
C ASN A 45 -11.76 14.09 13.69
N ASN A 46 -10.98 14.99 13.08
CA ASN A 46 -9.84 15.71 13.65
C ASN A 46 -8.67 14.83 14.14
N LYS A 47 -8.68 13.52 13.87
CA LYS A 47 -7.52 12.67 14.15
C LYS A 47 -6.40 13.01 13.17
N VAL A 48 -5.19 13.14 13.71
CA VAL A 48 -3.98 13.41 12.91
C VAL A 48 -3.33 12.11 12.47
N ARG A 49 -2.78 12.11 11.26
CA ARG A 49 -1.90 11.07 10.71
C ARG A 49 -0.66 11.71 10.10
N PHE A 50 0.43 10.96 10.08
CA PHE A 50 1.64 11.35 9.37
C PHE A 50 1.97 10.31 8.31
N ALA A 51 2.42 10.76 7.14
CA ALA A 51 2.99 9.89 6.11
C ALA A 51 4.43 10.32 5.84
N TYR A 52 5.33 9.34 5.77
CA TYR A 52 6.72 9.51 5.39
C TYR A 52 6.89 8.89 4.00
N VAL A 53 7.08 9.71 2.98
CA VAL A 53 7.32 9.26 1.61
C VAL A 53 8.84 9.16 1.42
N VAL A 54 9.33 7.94 1.25
CA VAL A 54 10.76 7.60 1.18
C VAL A 54 11.13 7.37 -0.27
N ASP A 55 12.05 8.18 -0.78
CA ASP A 55 12.54 8.19 -2.17
C ASP A 55 11.41 8.19 -3.22
N GLY A 56 10.27 8.78 -2.88
CA GLY A 56 9.08 8.75 -3.73
C GLY A 56 8.56 7.33 -4.04
N THR A 57 8.99 6.30 -3.32
CA THR A 57 8.72 4.88 -3.64
C THR A 57 7.86 4.18 -2.58
N ILE A 58 8.19 4.37 -1.30
CA ILE A 58 7.44 3.82 -0.17
C ILE A 58 6.77 4.94 0.61
N THR A 59 5.54 4.71 1.05
CA THR A 59 4.81 5.60 1.97
C THR A 59 4.60 4.89 3.31
N ILE A 60 5.17 5.41 4.39
CA ILE A 60 4.98 4.86 5.74
C ILE A 60 3.95 5.74 6.47
N ALA A 61 2.78 5.19 6.77
CA ALA A 61 1.72 5.91 7.48
C ALA A 61 1.71 5.55 8.97
N THR A 62 1.69 6.59 9.81
CA THR A 62 1.82 6.46 11.27
C THR A 62 0.72 7.18 12.04
N LEU A 63 0.44 6.66 13.23
CA LEU A 63 -0.30 7.35 14.28
C LEU A 63 0.57 8.45 14.91
N PRO A 64 -0.01 9.42 15.66
CA PRO A 64 0.76 10.49 16.28
C PRO A 64 1.84 10.04 17.27
N ASN A 65 1.72 8.82 17.82
CA ASN A 65 2.73 8.22 18.68
C ASN A 65 3.87 7.52 17.90
N GLY A 66 3.85 7.56 16.57
CA GLY A 66 4.84 6.94 15.70
C GLY A 66 4.55 5.49 15.31
N THR A 67 3.48 4.86 15.81
CA THR A 67 3.11 3.50 15.42
C THR A 67 2.74 3.43 13.95
N ILE A 68 3.43 2.58 13.19
CA ILE A 68 3.18 2.31 11.77
C ILE A 68 1.92 1.46 11.67
N PHE A 69 0.90 1.97 10.98
CA PHE A 69 -0.36 1.26 10.77
C PHE A 69 -0.63 0.89 9.31
N SER A 70 0.12 1.47 8.37
CA SER A 70 0.00 1.16 6.96
C SER A 70 1.29 1.49 6.21
N ILE A 71 1.62 0.68 5.20
CA ILE A 71 2.79 0.85 4.34
C ILE A 71 2.31 0.79 2.89
N GLY A 72 2.56 1.84 2.12
CA GLY A 72 2.25 1.94 0.70
C GLY A 72 3.50 1.81 -0.16
N CYS A 73 3.33 1.35 -1.39
CA CYS A 73 4.37 1.29 -2.40
C CYS A 73 3.80 1.63 -3.79
N ASN A 74 4.65 2.14 -4.68
CA ASN A 74 4.28 2.39 -6.07
C ASN A 74 5.09 1.54 -7.07
N SER A 75 4.98 1.82 -8.37
CA SER A 75 5.64 1.06 -9.44
C SER A 75 7.18 1.16 -9.48
N HIS A 76 7.80 1.99 -8.64
CA HIS A 76 9.26 1.96 -8.42
C HIS A 76 9.70 0.87 -7.45
N TYR A 77 8.78 0.32 -6.65
CA TYR A 77 9.06 -0.79 -5.74
C TYR A 77 9.21 -2.11 -6.52
N GLN A 78 10.23 -2.91 -6.18
CA GLN A 78 10.60 -4.10 -6.94
C GLN A 78 10.21 -5.41 -6.26
N GLY A 79 9.78 -5.34 -5.00
CA GLY A 79 9.34 -6.51 -4.25
C GLY A 79 7.97 -7.02 -4.69
N PHE A 80 7.72 -8.31 -4.44
CA PHE A 80 6.49 -8.97 -4.87
C PHE A 80 5.63 -9.40 -3.69
N TYR A 81 4.32 -9.31 -3.86
CA TYR A 81 3.34 -9.98 -3.01
C TYR A 81 3.12 -11.42 -3.51
N ARG A 82 3.29 -12.38 -2.60
CA ARG A 82 3.26 -13.84 -2.87
C ARG A 82 4.23 -14.30 -3.99
N GLY A 83 5.26 -13.50 -4.29
CA GLY A 83 6.23 -13.78 -5.36
C GLY A 83 5.68 -13.62 -6.79
N ILE A 84 4.49 -13.07 -6.97
CA ILE A 84 3.81 -12.98 -8.28
C ILE A 84 3.21 -11.61 -8.58
N LEU A 85 2.68 -10.92 -7.58
CA LEU A 85 1.97 -9.65 -7.74
C LEU A 85 2.90 -8.48 -7.41
N SER A 86 2.90 -7.45 -8.26
CA SER A 86 3.67 -6.22 -8.06
C SER A 86 2.80 -5.01 -8.41
N THR A 87 3.24 -3.83 -8.01
CA THR A 87 2.74 -2.56 -8.54
C THR A 87 3.08 -2.41 -10.03
N GLY A 88 2.36 -1.54 -10.73
CA GLY A 88 2.55 -1.29 -12.17
C GLY A 88 2.01 -2.39 -13.08
N MET A 89 1.26 -3.36 -12.54
CA MET A 89 0.61 -4.39 -13.35
C MET A 89 -0.71 -3.89 -13.92
N SER A 90 -1.03 -4.34 -15.14
CA SER A 90 -2.38 -4.14 -15.69
C SER A 90 -3.40 -4.97 -14.92
N PHE A 91 -4.62 -4.46 -14.81
CA PHE A 91 -5.70 -5.15 -14.13
C PHE A 91 -5.96 -6.55 -14.73
N SER A 92 -5.97 -6.66 -16.06
CA SER A 92 -6.07 -7.94 -16.77
C SER A 92 -5.00 -8.97 -16.39
N LYS A 93 -3.78 -8.53 -16.06
CA LYS A 93 -2.71 -9.43 -15.62
C LYS A 93 -2.97 -9.90 -14.20
N ILE A 94 -3.38 -9.00 -13.32
CA ILE A 94 -3.74 -9.33 -11.94
C ILE A 94 -4.90 -10.32 -11.92
N GLN A 95 -5.94 -10.12 -12.71
CA GLN A 95 -7.08 -11.05 -12.81
C GLN A 95 -6.67 -12.45 -13.26
N LYS A 96 -5.67 -12.58 -14.14
CA LYS A 96 -5.14 -13.89 -14.57
C LYS A 96 -4.32 -14.60 -13.50
N LEU A 97 -3.70 -13.84 -12.59
CA LEU A 97 -2.82 -14.35 -11.54
C LEU A 97 -3.54 -14.65 -10.23
N THR A 98 -4.82 -14.29 -10.12
CA THR A 98 -5.58 -14.33 -8.87
C THR A 98 -6.92 -15.02 -9.07
N LYS A 99 -7.49 -15.57 -8.00
CA LYS A 99 -8.74 -16.33 -8.03
C LYS A 99 -9.96 -15.43 -7.87
N ARG A 100 -9.86 -14.39 -7.04
CA ARG A 100 -10.94 -13.46 -6.72
C ARG A 100 -10.43 -12.04 -6.58
N GLN A 101 -11.22 -11.09 -7.05
CA GLN A 101 -11.02 -9.66 -6.83
C GLN A 101 -12.35 -9.06 -6.40
N ARG A 102 -12.31 -8.07 -5.51
CA ARG A 102 -13.51 -7.30 -5.12
C ARG A 102 -13.13 -5.84 -4.87
N ILE A 103 -14.05 -4.94 -5.19
CA ILE A 103 -13.88 -3.52 -4.88
C ILE A 103 -14.34 -3.27 -3.46
N LEU A 104 -13.57 -2.48 -2.72
CA LEU A 104 -13.92 -1.99 -1.40
C LEU A 104 -13.34 -0.59 -1.20
N ASN A 105 -14.20 0.42 -1.07
CA ASN A 105 -13.82 1.81 -0.78
C ASN A 105 -12.66 2.33 -1.68
N GLY A 106 -12.80 2.20 -3.00
CA GLY A 106 -11.78 2.65 -3.96
C GLY A 106 -10.51 1.79 -4.01
N THR A 107 -10.55 0.57 -3.48
CA THR A 107 -9.43 -0.39 -3.52
C THR A 107 -9.87 -1.73 -4.07
N ILE A 108 -8.91 -2.52 -4.56
CA ILE A 108 -9.12 -3.89 -4.99
C ILE A 108 -8.49 -4.83 -3.97
N ILE A 109 -9.34 -5.62 -3.31
CA ILE A 109 -8.94 -6.73 -2.45
C ILE A 109 -8.72 -7.98 -3.31
N ILE A 110 -7.64 -8.70 -3.06
CA ILE A 110 -7.20 -9.86 -3.84
C ILE A 110 -7.36 -11.13 -3.02
N ASP A 111 -8.03 -12.14 -3.57
CA ASP A 111 -8.19 -13.47 -2.97
C ASP A 111 -8.70 -13.46 -1.51
N ASP A 112 -9.56 -12.48 -1.19
CA ASP A 112 -10.07 -12.20 0.16
C ASP A 112 -8.95 -11.99 1.20
N ASP A 113 -7.75 -11.57 0.77
CA ASP A 113 -6.66 -11.15 1.65
C ASP A 113 -6.77 -9.64 1.92
N PHE A 114 -7.16 -9.31 3.14
CA PHE A 114 -7.38 -7.93 3.60
C PHE A 114 -6.11 -7.20 4.01
N GLY A 115 -4.95 -7.86 3.92
CA GLY A 115 -3.69 -7.24 4.28
C GLY A 115 -2.83 -6.75 3.14
N PHE A 116 -3.27 -6.95 1.89
CA PHE A 116 -2.67 -6.38 0.69
C PHE A 116 -3.76 -5.97 -0.28
N PHE A 117 -3.71 -4.74 -0.78
CA PHE A 117 -4.70 -4.23 -1.72
C PHE A 117 -4.11 -3.20 -2.67
N TYR A 118 -4.64 -3.17 -3.90
CA TYR A 118 -4.33 -2.13 -4.86
C TYR A 118 -5.26 -0.94 -4.69
N VAL A 119 -4.75 0.27 -4.88
CA VAL A 119 -5.58 1.48 -4.94
C VAL A 119 -6.08 1.63 -6.38
N LEU A 120 -7.37 1.89 -6.54
CA LEU A 120 -7.90 2.27 -7.85
C LEU A 120 -7.45 3.70 -8.15
N PRO A 121 -6.87 3.98 -9.33
CA PRO A 121 -6.60 5.34 -9.73
C PRO A 121 -7.90 6.07 -10.10
N ALA A 122 -7.92 7.39 -9.90
CA ALA A 122 -9.01 8.23 -10.36
C ALA A 122 -9.28 8.06 -11.87
N PRO A 123 -10.55 8.05 -12.31
CA PRO A 123 -11.77 8.24 -11.51
C PRO A 123 -12.34 6.95 -10.91
N TYR A 124 -11.68 5.80 -11.09
CA TYR A 124 -12.25 4.48 -10.77
C TYR A 124 -12.36 4.21 -9.28
N ASP A 125 -11.61 4.92 -8.44
CA ASP A 125 -11.76 4.91 -6.99
C ASP A 125 -13.15 5.37 -6.52
N GLU A 126 -13.81 6.23 -7.31
CA GLU A 126 -15.13 6.77 -6.98
C GLU A 126 -16.27 6.16 -7.80
N ILE A 127 -16.01 5.80 -9.06
CA ILE A 127 -17.09 5.44 -10.01
C ILE A 127 -17.25 3.94 -10.26
N ALA A 128 -16.30 3.10 -9.85
CA ALA A 128 -16.36 1.67 -10.11
C ALA A 128 -17.11 0.94 -8.99
N ASP A 129 -18.30 0.43 -9.29
CA ASP A 129 -19.11 -0.34 -8.34
C ASP A 129 -18.80 -1.85 -8.40
N SER A 130 -18.25 -2.32 -9.53
CA SER A 130 -17.92 -3.73 -9.75
C SER A 130 -16.59 -3.90 -10.50
N ILE A 131 -15.99 -5.08 -10.34
CA ILE A 131 -14.76 -5.49 -11.03
C ILE A 131 -14.88 -5.39 -12.56
N VAL A 132 -16.09 -5.60 -13.10
CA VAL A 132 -16.34 -5.49 -14.55
C VAL A 132 -16.25 -4.07 -15.08
N ASP A 133 -16.37 -3.06 -14.21
CA ASP A 133 -16.29 -1.64 -14.57
C ASP A 133 -14.84 -1.18 -14.73
N ILE A 134 -13.87 -1.96 -14.23
CA ILE A 134 -12.44 -1.64 -14.30
C ILE A 134 -11.89 -2.00 -15.69
N PRO A 135 -11.28 -1.04 -16.41
CA PRO A 135 -10.67 -1.33 -17.70
C PRO A 135 -9.55 -2.36 -17.57
N GLN A 136 -9.56 -3.35 -18.46
CA GLN A 136 -8.57 -4.43 -18.50
C GLN A 136 -7.11 -3.95 -18.63
N LYS A 137 -6.90 -2.80 -19.28
CA LYS A 137 -5.58 -2.19 -19.48
C LYS A 137 -5.21 -1.18 -18.39
N LEU A 138 -6.09 -0.92 -17.42
CA LEU A 138 -5.81 0.00 -16.32
C LEU A 138 -4.59 -0.50 -15.56
N ILE A 139 -3.63 0.39 -15.32
CA ILE A 139 -2.42 0.09 -14.56
C ILE A 139 -2.69 0.40 -13.09
N LEU A 140 -2.39 -0.56 -12.22
CA LEU A 140 -2.50 -0.41 -10.77
C LEU A 140 -1.11 -0.13 -10.22
N ASP A 141 -0.76 1.15 -10.18
CA ASP A 141 0.57 1.61 -9.81
C ASP A 141 0.79 1.66 -8.30
N GLU A 142 -0.26 1.68 -7.47
CA GLU A 142 -0.14 1.85 -6.02
C GLU A 142 -0.80 0.69 -5.27
N ALA A 143 -0.12 0.20 -4.24
CA ALA A 143 -0.62 -0.84 -3.35
C ALA A 143 -0.24 -0.56 -1.90
N TYR A 144 -1.06 -1.03 -0.97
CA TYR A 144 -0.85 -0.86 0.47
C TYR A 144 -0.94 -2.18 1.23
N ILE A 145 -0.23 -2.19 2.36
CA ILE A 145 -0.22 -3.21 3.39
C ILE A 145 -0.79 -2.55 4.65
N SER A 146 -1.87 -3.10 5.17
CA SER A 146 -2.54 -2.64 6.39
C SER A 146 -3.30 -3.80 7.01
N ASP A 147 -3.93 -3.61 8.17
CA ASP A 147 -4.99 -4.50 8.63
C ASP A 147 -6.34 -3.91 8.20
N LEU A 148 -7.05 -4.59 7.28
CA LEU A 148 -8.43 -4.27 6.91
C LEU A 148 -9.43 -5.37 7.30
N SER A 149 -9.06 -6.31 8.18
CA SER A 149 -9.93 -7.46 8.52
C SER A 149 -11.22 -7.05 9.22
N PHE A 150 -11.28 -5.83 9.79
CA PHE A 150 -12.51 -5.26 10.35
C PHE A 150 -13.59 -4.93 9.30
N LEU A 151 -13.28 -5.08 8.01
CA LEU A 151 -14.21 -4.88 6.88
C LEU A 151 -14.69 -6.20 6.25
N GLU A 152 -14.43 -7.35 6.88
CA GLU A 152 -14.99 -8.65 6.50
C GLU A 152 -16.50 -8.74 6.75
#